data_AF-A0A2N5G0B3-F1
#
_entry.id   AF-A0A2N5G0B3-F1
#
_cell.length_a   1.000
_cell.length_b   1.000
_cell.length_c   1.000
_cell.angle_alpha   90.00
_cell.angle_beta   90.00
_cell.angle_gamma   90.00
#
_symmetry.space_group_name_H-M   'P 1'
#
loop_
_entity.id
_entity.type
_entity.pdbx_description
1 polymer ?
#
loop_
_entity_poly.entity_id
_entity_poly.type
_entity_poly.pdbx_seq_one_letter_code
_entity_poly.pdbx_strand_id
1 'polypeptide(L)' 'MKKYRLKTGFNGRFKRGTVFWLIAESEFIGIKEYVLRTKDLEHRIQISEEELMKHFVRLYDGNGS' A
#
# COMPACT_ATOMS: atom_id res chain seq x y z
N MET A 1 5.21 11.55 1.24
CA MET A 1 5.11 10.07 1.34
C MET A 1 4.00 9.57 0.43
N LYS A 2 4.21 8.45 -0.30
CA LYS A 2 3.14 7.87 -1.15
C LYS A 2 2.04 7.29 -0.25
N LYS A 3 0.78 7.50 -0.62
CA LYS A 3 -0.41 6.97 0.07
C LYS A 3 -1.11 5.93 -0.81
N TYR A 4 -1.61 4.88 -0.19
CA TYR A 4 -2.38 3.84 -0.86
C TYR A 4 -3.66 3.54 -0.08
N ARG A 5 -4.73 3.25 -0.81
CA ARG A 5 -6.01 2.83 -0.25
C ARG A 5 -6.36 1.42 -0.71
N LEU A 6 -6.86 0.60 0.22
CA LEU A 6 -7.33 -0.75 -0.07
C LEU A 6 -8.59 -0.72 -0.95
N LYS A 7 -8.55 -1.35 -2.13
CA LYS A 7 -9.69 -1.49 -3.07
C LYS A 7 -10.65 -2.61 -2.67
N THR A 8 -10.11 -3.70 -2.13
CA THR A 8 -10.83 -4.90 -1.68
C THR A 8 -10.30 -5.30 -0.30
N GLY A 9 -11.01 -6.15 0.45
CA GLY A 9 -10.43 -6.68 1.69
C GLY A 9 -9.11 -7.39 1.42
N PHE A 10 -8.14 -7.28 2.33
CA PHE A 10 -6.81 -7.88 2.18
C PHE A 10 -6.56 -8.86 3.32
N ASN A 11 -6.38 -10.14 2.96
CA ASN A 11 -6.10 -11.26 3.86
C ASN A 11 -7.06 -11.36 5.07
N GLY A 12 -8.32 -10.92 4.93
CA GLY A 12 -9.33 -10.91 6.02
C GLY A 12 -9.05 -9.94 7.17
N ARG A 13 -7.86 -9.33 7.23
CA ARG A 13 -7.40 -8.47 8.32
C ARG A 13 -7.76 -6.99 8.12
N PHE A 14 -7.68 -6.50 6.88
CA PHE A 14 -7.91 -5.10 6.58
C PHE A 14 -9.17 -4.92 5.73
N LYS A 15 -10.01 -3.96 6.14
CA LYS A 15 -11.25 -3.64 5.45
C LYS A 15 -10.98 -2.79 4.22
N ARG A 16 -11.84 -2.92 3.21
CA ARG A 16 -11.83 -2.01 2.05
C ARG A 16 -11.86 -0.55 2.53
N GLY A 17 -11.03 0.29 1.93
CA GLY A 17 -10.92 1.71 2.29
C GLY A 17 -9.84 2.04 3.32
N THR A 18 -9.23 1.05 4.00
CA THR A 18 -8.08 1.30 4.89
C THR A 18 -6.95 2.00 4.11
N VAL A 19 -6.38 3.04 4.74
CA VAL A 19 -5.32 3.87 4.15
C VAL A 19 -3.98 3.49 4.74
N PHE A 20 -3.00 3.36 3.86
CA PHE A 20 -1.63 3.03 4.18
C PHE A 20 -0.65 4.06 3.61
N TRP A 21 0.44 4.26 4.33
CA TRP A 21 1.63 4.97 3.89
C TRP A 21 2.65 3.98 3.37
N LEU A 22 3.25 4.26 2.22
CA LEU A 22 4.46 3.55 1.80
C LEU A 22 5.64 4.08 2.61
N ILE A 23 6.29 3.20 3.37
CA ILE A 23 7.42 3.56 4.23
C ILE A 23 8.75 2.97 3.76
N ALA A 24 8.73 1.91 2.95
CA ALA A 24 9.91 1.37 2.28
C ALA A 24 9.54 0.69 0.96
N GLU A 25 10.46 0.73 0.01
CA GLU A 25 10.39 0.08 -1.31
C GLU A 25 11.78 -0.54 -1.54
N SER A 26 11.82 -1.80 -1.97
CA SER A 26 13.06 -2.52 -2.26
C SER A 26 12.91 -3.28 -3.57
N GLU A 27 14.00 -3.37 -4.33
CA GLU A 27 14.09 -4.20 -5.52
C GLU A 27 15.38 -5.02 -5.46
N PHE A 28 15.27 -6.35 -5.62
CA PHE A 28 16.42 -7.24 -5.67
C PHE A 28 16.24 -8.29 -6.77
N ILE A 29 17.16 -8.29 -7.74
CA ILE A 29 17.13 -9.20 -8.91
C ILE A 29 15.75 -9.14 -9.60
N GLY A 30 15.21 -7.93 -9.80
CA GLY A 30 13.92 -7.71 -10.46
C GLY A 30 12.68 -8.03 -9.61
N ILE A 31 12.84 -8.48 -8.37
CA ILE A 31 11.74 -8.70 -7.43
C ILE A 31 11.54 -7.42 -6.62
N LYS A 32 10.34 -6.81 -6.71
CA LYS A 32 9.98 -5.61 -5.97
C LYS A 32 9.09 -5.92 -4.78
N GLU A 33 9.44 -5.35 -3.63
CA GLU A 33 8.69 -5.45 -2.39
C GLU A 33 8.42 -4.07 -1.77
N TYR A 34 7.28 -3.96 -1.11
CA TYR A 34 6.77 -2.71 -0.54
C TYR A 34 6.38 -2.93 0.92
N VAL A 35 6.81 -2.02 1.79
CA VAL A 35 6.36 -1.97 3.18
C VAL A 35 5.36 -0.84 3.35
N LEU A 36 4.12 -1.23 3.65
CA LEU A 36 3.00 -0.32 3.92
C LEU A 36 2.70 -0.27 5.41
N ARG A 37 2.40 0.92 5.94
CA ARG A 37 1.98 1.14 7.34
C ARG A 37 0.61 1.79 7.38
N THR A 38 -0.29 1.32 8.25
CA THR A 38 -1.61 1.94 8.44
C THR A 38 -1.47 3.40 8.89
N LYS A 39 -2.51 4.22 8.60
CA LYS A 39 -2.49 5.65 8.93
C LYS A 39 -2.39 5.92 10.45
N ASP A 40 -2.99 5.07 11.26
CA ASP A 40 -2.91 5.05 12.73
C ASP A 40 -1.54 4.60 13.27
N LEU A 41 -0.64 4.16 12.38
CA LEU A 41 0.70 3.67 12.68
C LEU A 41 0.75 2.34 13.45
N GLU A 42 -0.38 1.66 13.67
CA GLU A 42 -0.46 0.44 14.48
C GLU A 42 0.01 -0.82 13.75
N HIS A 43 -0.11 -0.86 12.42
CA HIS A 43 0.16 -2.06 11.65
C HIS A 43 1.06 -1.81 10.45
N ARG A 44 1.92 -2.79 10.15
CA ARG A 44 2.76 -2.85 8.96
C ARG A 44 2.48 -4.13 8.19
N ILE A 45 2.55 -4.04 6.87
CA ILE A 45 2.49 -5.17 5.95
C ILE A 45 3.60 -5.04 4.93
N GLN A 46 4.17 -6.18 4.54
CA GLN A 46 5.07 -6.31 3.41
C GLN A 46 4.30 -7.01 2.30
N ILE A 47 4.34 -6.45 1.09
CA ILE A 47 3.59 -6.94 -0.06
C ILE A 47 4.45 -6.84 -1.32
N SER A 48 4.18 -7.72 -2.27
CA SER A 48 4.78 -7.70 -3.61
C SER A 48 4.19 -6.59 -4.50
N GLU A 49 4.85 -6.31 -5.63
CA GLU A 49 4.31 -5.44 -6.67
C GLU A 49 2.94 -5.92 -7.19
N GLU A 50 2.77 -7.23 -7.39
CA GLU A 50 1.51 -7.82 -7.85
C GLU A 50 0.37 -7.53 -6.86
N GLU A 51 0.61 -7.77 -5.57
CA GLU A 51 -0.37 -7.50 -4.52
C GLU A 51 -0.71 -6.00 -4.42
N LEU A 52 0.31 -5.13 -4.54
CA LEU A 52 0.12 -3.69 -4.54
C LEU A 52 -0.80 -3.26 -5.70
N MET A 53 -0.54 -3.72 -6.92
CA MET A 53 -1.34 -3.37 -8.10
C MET A 53 -2.78 -3.90 -8.00
N LYS A 54 -2.93 -5.14 -7.54
CA LYS A 54 -4.22 -5.84 -7.45
C LYS A 54 -5.13 -5.27 -6.36
N HIS A 55 -4.59 -5.03 -5.17
CA HIS A 55 -5.41 -4.71 -3.99
C HIS A 55 -5.42 -3.23 -3.61
N PHE A 56 -4.50 -2.40 -4.12
CA PHE A 56 -4.34 -1.02 -3.67
C PHE A 56 -4.49 0.00 -4.81
N VAL A 57 -5.00 1.18 -4.48
CA VAL A 57 -5.00 2.36 -5.35
C VAL A 57 -4.12 3.45 -4.75
N ARG A 58 -3.23 4.03 -5.55
CA ARG A 58 -2.43 5.18 -5.12
C ARG A 58 -3.34 6.40 -4.95
N LEU A 59 -3.22 7.08 -3.81
CA LEU A 59 -3.86 8.36 -3.58
C LEU A 59 -2.87 9.47 -3.96
N TYR A 60 -3.30 10.36 -4.86
CA TYR A 60 -2.58 11.59 -5.17
C TYR A 60 -3.15 12.70 -4.28
N ASP A 61 -2.28 13.46 -3.61
CA ASP A 61 -2.69 14.77 -3.07
C ASP A 61 -2.84 15.70 -4.28
N GLY A 62 -4.06 16.19 -4.51
CA GLY A 62 -4.38 16.96 -5.70
C GLY A 62 -3.61 18.27 -5.78
N ASN A 63 -2.73 18.37 -6.78
CA ASN A 63 -2.49 19.55 -7.61
C ASN A 63 -2.40 19.04 -9.06
N GLY A 64 -3.54 18.59 -9.58
CA GLY A 64 -3.66 17.98 -10.90
C GLY A 64 -5.11 17.99 -11.36
N SER A 65 -5.63 19.20 -11.61
CA SER A 65 -6.79 19.48 -12.44
C SER A 65 -6.51 20.79 -13.15
#